data_AF-A0A7W4VW48-F1
#
_entry.id   AF-A0A7W4VW48-F1
#
_cell.length_a   1.000
_cell.length_b   1.000
_cell.length_c   1.000
_cell.angle_alpha   90.00
_cell.angle_beta   90.00
_cell.angle_gamma   90.00
#
_symmetry.space_group_name_H-M   'P 1'
#
loop_
_entity.id
_entity.type
_entity.pdbx_description
1 polymer ?
#
loop_
_entity_poly.entity_id
_entity_poly.type
_entity_poly.pdbx_seq_one_letter_code
_entity_poly.pdbx_strand_id
1 'polypeptide(L)'
;MVLRECEPLTRDGRQAMYGDSEVMRRRAAELRAQGADLRTLADRLVASTEGAGRTGRVAAALDERLRIRAGRLREAAGRHDDAAEALTAHRREVDRLKEAIADTERRATQLLAQTDATGPTPPPGHRDWLTLDLPGL
;
A
#
# COMPACT_ATOMS: atom_id res chain seq x y z
N MET A 1 33.93 21.69 1.38
CA MET A 1 32.78 21.27 0.55
C MET A 1 32.91 19.78 0.34
N VAL A 2 32.45 19.00 1.32
CA VAL A 2 32.63 17.54 1.37
C VAL A 2 31.49 16.93 0.56
N LEU A 3 31.84 16.24 -0.53
CA LEU A 3 30.94 15.32 -1.20
C LEU A 3 30.60 14.23 -0.19
N ARG A 4 29.44 14.38 0.45
CA ARG A 4 28.82 13.34 1.28
C ARG A 4 28.70 12.10 0.40
N GLU A 5 29.40 11.06 0.80
CA GLU A 5 29.37 9.73 0.23
C GLU A 5 27.91 9.33 -0.02
N CYS A 6 27.57 9.07 -1.30
CA CYS A 6 26.35 8.36 -1.65
C CYS A 6 26.54 6.90 -1.24
N GLU A 7 26.44 6.65 0.06
CA GLU A 7 26.35 5.29 0.60
C GLU A 7 25.08 4.65 -0.01
N PRO A 8 25.17 3.46 -0.62
CA PRO A 8 24.03 2.82 -1.25
C PRO A 8 22.98 2.55 -0.16
N LEU A 9 21.86 3.28 -0.21
CA LEU A 9 20.75 3.09 0.72
C LEU A 9 20.37 1.61 0.73
N THR A 10 20.66 0.97 1.87
CA THR A 10 20.28 -0.41 2.14
C THR A 10 18.77 -0.54 1.93
N ARG A 11 18.30 -1.76 1.64
CA ARG A 11 16.87 -2.05 1.47
C ARG A 11 16.03 -1.51 2.64
N ASP A 12 16.64 -1.52 3.83
CA ASP A 12 16.12 -1.00 5.10
C ASP A 12 15.97 0.54 5.11
N GLY A 13 16.97 1.27 4.62
CA GLY A 13 16.92 2.75 4.50
C GLY A 13 15.85 3.25 3.51
N ARG A 14 15.62 2.51 2.42
CA ARG A 14 14.52 2.83 1.48
C ARG A 14 13.13 2.47 2.02
N GLN A 15 13.02 1.44 2.86
CA GLN A 15 11.77 1.12 3.57
C GLN A 15 11.40 2.23 4.57
N ALA A 16 12.38 2.78 5.30
CA ALA A 16 12.16 3.89 6.23
C ALA A 16 11.77 5.21 5.52
N MET A 17 12.34 5.50 4.35
CA MET A 17 12.12 6.76 3.64
C MET A 17 10.77 6.82 2.88
N TYR A 18 10.30 5.70 2.31
CA TYR A 18 9.13 5.67 1.44
C TYR A 18 7.90 4.98 2.05
N GLY A 19 7.87 4.85 3.38
CA GLY A 19 6.81 4.18 4.11
C GLY A 19 6.90 2.66 4.01
N ASP A 20 6.64 2.01 5.14
CA ASP A 20 6.70 0.57 5.26
C ASP A 20 5.47 -0.08 4.59
N SER A 21 5.67 -0.65 3.39
CA SER A 21 4.65 -1.40 2.66
C SER A 21 4.10 -2.57 3.51
N GLU A 22 4.85 -3.05 4.51
CA GLU A 22 4.38 -4.06 5.48
C GLU A 22 3.33 -3.52 6.45
N VAL A 23 3.44 -2.26 6.87
CA VAL A 23 2.41 -1.63 7.71
C VAL A 23 1.08 -1.55 6.95
N MET A 24 1.12 -1.18 5.67
CA MET A 24 -0.08 -1.16 4.82
C MET A 24 -0.65 -2.57 4.61
N ARG A 25 0.23 -3.57 4.41
CA ARG A 25 -0.16 -4.98 4.30
C ARG A 25 -0.87 -5.47 5.57
N ARG A 26 -0.28 -5.21 6.74
CA ARG A 26 -0.85 -5.55 8.04
C ARG A 26 -2.20 -4.88 8.22
N ARG A 27 -2.32 -3.59 7.90
CA ARG A 27 -3.58 -2.85 8.03
C ARG A 27 -4.68 -3.41 7.13
N ALA A 28 -4.36 -3.79 5.88
CA ALA A 28 -5.32 -4.43 5.00
C ALA A 28 -5.77 -5.81 5.54
N ALA A 29 -4.89 -6.56 6.20
CA ALA A 29 -5.26 -7.82 6.86
C ALA A 29 -6.16 -7.57 8.07
N GLU A 30 -5.85 -6.57 8.91
CA GLU A 30 -6.69 -6.16 10.04
C GLU A 30 -8.12 -5.78 9.59
N LEU A 31 -8.26 -5.02 8.51
CA LEU A 31 -9.57 -4.64 7.98
C LEU A 31 -10.40 -5.86 7.54
N ARG A 32 -9.77 -6.83 6.84
CA ARG A 32 -10.46 -8.08 6.46
C ARG A 32 -10.89 -8.91 7.66
N ALA A 33 -10.04 -8.96 8.69
CA ALA A 33 -10.37 -9.63 9.94
C ALA A 33 -11.58 -8.96 10.62
N GLN A 34 -11.58 -7.63 10.72
CA GLN A 34 -12.73 -6.86 11.24
C GLN A 34 -14.01 -7.12 10.43
N GLY A 35 -13.92 -7.16 9.10
CA GLY A 35 -15.06 -7.51 8.24
C GLY A 35 -15.58 -8.93 8.52
N ALA A 36 -14.70 -9.91 8.71
CA ALA A 36 -15.07 -11.27 9.06
C ALA A 36 -15.75 -11.37 10.44
N ASP A 37 -15.25 -10.61 11.42
CA ASP A 37 -15.85 -10.54 12.76
C ASP A 37 -17.27 -9.94 12.70
N LEU A 38 -17.46 -8.86 11.92
CA LEU A 38 -18.76 -8.23 11.73
C LEU A 38 -19.77 -9.17 11.04
N ARG A 39 -19.34 -9.93 10.03
CA ARG A 39 -20.17 -10.99 9.40
C ARG A 39 -20.58 -12.05 10.41
N THR A 40 -19.62 -12.53 11.21
CA THR A 40 -19.88 -13.52 12.27
C THR A 40 -20.90 -13.01 13.28
N LEU A 41 -20.79 -11.74 13.70
CA LEU A 41 -21.77 -11.11 14.58
C LEU A 41 -23.16 -11.00 13.93
N ALA A 42 -23.23 -10.64 12.65
CA ALA A 42 -24.48 -10.58 11.91
C ALA A 42 -25.17 -11.96 11.84
N ASP A 43 -24.41 -13.01 11.58
CA ASP A 43 -24.93 -14.37 11.47
C ASP A 43 -25.43 -14.89 12.82
N ARG A 44 -24.71 -14.58 13.92
CA ARG A 44 -25.18 -14.87 15.28
C ARG A 44 -26.50 -14.17 15.60
N LEU A 45 -26.68 -12.92 15.17
CA LEU A 45 -27.95 -12.20 15.36
C LEU A 45 -29.09 -12.89 14.62
N VAL A 46 -28.88 -13.29 13.36
CA VAL A 46 -29.90 -14.01 12.57
C VAL A 46 -30.23 -15.35 13.22
N ALA A 47 -29.23 -16.16 13.57
CA ALA A 47 -29.45 -17.44 14.25
C ALA A 47 -30.20 -17.30 15.58
N SER A 48 -29.97 -16.20 16.32
CA SER A 48 -30.68 -15.92 17.58
C SER A 48 -32.18 -15.65 17.39
N THR A 49 -32.61 -15.21 16.20
CA THR A 49 -34.04 -15.01 15.88
C THR A 49 -34.73 -16.34 15.59
N GLU A 50 -34.04 -17.28 14.94
CA GLU A 50 -34.59 -18.59 14.57
C GLU A 50 -34.76 -19.52 15.78
N GLY A 51 -33.87 -19.41 16.78
CA GLY A 51 -33.85 -20.33 17.93
C GLY A 51 -34.77 -19.97 19.11
N ALA A 52 -35.43 -18.82 19.11
CA ALA A 52 -35.97 -18.27 20.36
C ALA A 52 -37.40 -18.67 20.73
N GLY A 53 -38.14 -19.39 19.87
CA GLY A 53 -39.49 -19.90 20.20
C GLY A 53 -40.52 -18.83 20.62
N ARG A 54 -40.24 -17.54 20.36
CA ARG A 54 -41.08 -16.41 20.77
C ARG A 54 -42.13 -16.17 19.69
N THR A 55 -43.40 -16.10 20.07
CA THR A 55 -44.50 -15.86 19.13
C THR A 55 -45.21 -14.54 19.42
N GLY A 56 -45.90 -14.00 18.41
CA GLY A 56 -46.71 -12.78 18.53
C GLY A 56 -46.07 -11.52 17.94
N ARG A 57 -46.82 -10.41 17.97
CA ARG A 57 -46.46 -9.15 17.27
C ARG A 57 -45.15 -8.52 17.75
N VAL A 58 -44.86 -8.60 19.06
CA VAL A 58 -43.61 -8.06 19.62
C VAL A 58 -42.41 -8.89 19.14
N ALA A 59 -42.54 -10.22 19.08
CA ALA A 59 -41.51 -11.10 18.54
C ALA A 59 -41.22 -10.75 17.07
N ALA A 60 -42.26 -10.65 16.24
CA ALA A 60 -42.12 -10.25 14.83
C ALA A 60 -41.43 -8.88 14.64
N ALA A 61 -41.78 -7.89 15.47
CA ALA A 61 -41.13 -6.58 15.44
C ALA A 61 -39.66 -6.62 15.86
N LEU A 62 -39.31 -7.46 16.84
CA LEU A 62 -37.92 -7.64 17.26
C LEU A 62 -37.10 -8.38 16.19
N ASP A 63 -37.67 -9.42 15.58
CA ASP A 63 -37.02 -10.17 14.49
C ASP A 63 -36.70 -9.24 13.32
N GLU A 64 -37.65 -8.39 12.94
CA GLU A 64 -37.43 -7.42 11.87
C GLU A 64 -36.30 -6.43 12.21
N ARG A 65 -36.28 -5.90 13.44
CA ARG A 65 -35.19 -5.01 13.89
C ARG A 65 -33.84 -5.71 13.91
N LEU A 66 -33.80 -6.99 14.29
CA LEU A 66 -32.56 -7.78 14.31
C LEU A 66 -32.06 -8.09 12.89
N ARG A 67 -32.95 -8.39 11.93
CA ARG A 67 -32.59 -8.53 10.52
C ARG A 67 -32.02 -7.24 9.93
N ILE A 68 -32.67 -6.10 10.18
CA ILE A 68 -32.17 -4.79 9.76
C ILE A 68 -30.77 -4.54 10.35
N ARG A 69 -30.57 -4.83 11.64
CA ARG A 69 -29.25 -4.68 12.29
C ARG A 69 -28.20 -5.60 11.69
N ALA A 70 -28.53 -6.86 11.41
CA ALA A 70 -27.63 -7.79 10.73
C ALA A 70 -27.26 -7.28 9.32
N GLY A 71 -28.22 -6.71 8.58
CA GLY A 71 -27.97 -6.04 7.30
C GLY A 71 -26.93 -4.93 7.41
N ARG A 72 -27.09 -4.02 8.38
CA ARG A 72 -26.13 -2.92 8.62
C ARG A 72 -24.73 -3.42 9.00
N LEU A 73 -24.63 -4.52 9.76
CA LEU A 73 -23.34 -5.13 10.08
C LEU A 73 -22.65 -5.70 8.83
N ARG A 74 -23.41 -6.35 7.93
CA ARG A 74 -22.89 -6.86 6.65
C ARG A 74 -22.45 -5.74 5.72
N GLU A 75 -23.21 -4.64 5.67
CA GLU A 75 -22.81 -3.44 4.93
C GLU A 75 -21.51 -2.83 5.47
N ALA A 76 -21.38 -2.71 6.80
CA ALA A 76 -20.14 -2.26 7.42
C ALA A 76 -18.96 -3.20 7.10
N ALA A 77 -19.18 -4.51 7.13
CA ALA A 77 -18.18 -5.50 6.73
C ALA A 77 -17.73 -5.32 5.27
N GLY A 78 -18.67 -5.08 4.35
CA GLY A 78 -18.37 -4.78 2.94
C GLY A 78 -17.47 -3.55 2.81
N ARG A 79 -17.76 -2.47 3.53
CA ARG A 79 -16.90 -1.27 3.55
C ARG A 79 -15.49 -1.54 4.08
N HIS A 80 -15.31 -2.48 5.00
CA HIS A 80 -13.98 -2.91 5.45
C HIS A 80 -13.22 -3.68 4.37
N ASP A 81 -13.91 -4.55 3.61
CA ASP A 81 -13.30 -5.27 2.49
C ASP A 81 -12.89 -4.30 1.37
N ASP A 82 -13.78 -3.36 0.99
CA ASP A 82 -13.49 -2.33 -0.01
C ASP A 82 -12.26 -1.50 0.38
N ALA A 83 -12.18 -1.09 1.66
CA ALA A 83 -11.03 -0.35 2.17
C ALA A 83 -9.74 -1.20 2.15
N ALA A 84 -9.82 -2.49 2.47
CA ALA A 84 -8.68 -3.40 2.41
C ALA A 84 -8.19 -3.62 0.97
N GLU A 85 -9.10 -3.70 0.00
CA GLU A 85 -8.80 -3.78 -1.42
C GLU A 85 -8.14 -2.50 -1.93
N ALA A 86 -8.68 -1.34 -1.59
CA ALA A 86 -8.11 -0.04 -1.93
C ALA A 86 -6.67 0.12 -1.38
N LEU A 87 -6.43 -0.26 -0.13
CA LEU A 87 -5.08 -0.26 0.45
C LEU A 87 -4.14 -1.25 -0.24
N THR A 88 -4.66 -2.42 -0.63
CA THR A 88 -3.86 -3.42 -1.35
C THR A 88 -3.45 -2.91 -2.74
N ALA A 89 -4.38 -2.26 -3.45
CA ALA A 89 -4.11 -1.64 -4.75
C ALA A 89 -3.09 -0.50 -4.62
N HIS A 90 -3.28 0.40 -3.65
CA HIS A 90 -2.35 1.51 -3.41
C HIS A 90 -0.94 1.02 -3.08
N ARG A 91 -0.80 0.00 -2.21
CA ARG A 91 0.49 -0.60 -1.88
C ARG A 91 1.21 -1.13 -3.14
N ARG A 92 0.48 -1.84 -4.02
CA ARG A 92 1.05 -2.34 -5.28
C ARG A 92 1.59 -1.22 -6.15
N GLU A 93 0.88 -0.09 -6.22
CA GLU A 93 1.33 1.07 -6.98
C GLU A 93 2.56 1.74 -6.35
N VAL A 94 2.59 1.87 -5.03
CA VAL A 94 3.77 2.35 -4.30
C VAL A 94 4.98 1.45 -4.55
N ASP A 95 4.81 0.12 -4.49
CA ASP A 95 5.88 -0.83 -4.76
C ASP A 95 6.38 -0.72 -6.21
N ARG A 96 5.48 -0.54 -7.18
CA ARG A 96 5.82 -0.30 -8.60
C ARG A 96 6.64 0.97 -8.79
N LEU A 97 6.24 2.07 -8.15
CA LEU A 97 6.96 3.34 -8.24
C LEU A 97 8.34 3.27 -7.59
N LYS A 98 8.46 2.58 -6.45
CA LYS A 98 9.75 2.33 -5.79
C LYS A 98 10.72 1.57 -6.70
N GLU A 99 10.23 0.54 -7.40
CA GLU A 99 11.03 -0.22 -8.35
C GLU A 99 11.48 0.65 -9.54
N ALA A 100 10.56 1.45 -10.12
CA ALA A 100 10.89 2.36 -11.21
C ALA A 100 11.94 3.43 -10.81
N ILE A 101 11.85 3.96 -9.58
CA ILE A 101 12.87 4.88 -9.04
C ILE A 101 14.20 4.17 -8.91
N ALA A 102 14.22 2.98 -8.28
CA ALA A 102 15.46 2.22 -8.10
C ALA A 102 16.11 1.84 -9.45
N ASP A 103 15.32 1.56 -10.48
CA ASP A 103 15.81 1.29 -11.84
C ASP A 103 16.47 2.53 -12.45
N THR A 104 15.83 3.70 -12.29
CA THR A 104 16.34 4.98 -12.77
C THR A 104 17.63 5.36 -12.05
N GLU A 105 17.68 5.18 -10.73
CA GLU A 105 18.89 5.38 -9.92
C GLU A 105 20.04 4.48 -10.41
N ARG A 106 19.80 3.19 -10.63
CA ARG A 106 20.83 2.27 -11.13
C ARG A 106 21.36 2.68 -12.50
N ARG A 107 20.48 3.11 -13.42
CA ARG A 107 20.88 3.61 -14.75
C ARG A 107 21.73 4.89 -14.62
N ALA A 108 21.31 5.83 -13.78
CA ALA A 108 22.08 7.06 -13.54
C ALA A 108 23.47 6.75 -12.97
N THR A 109 23.57 5.85 -11.98
CA THR A 109 24.86 5.42 -11.42
C THR A 109 25.75 4.75 -12.48
N GLN A 110 25.18 3.92 -13.36
CA GLN A 110 25.93 3.29 -14.46
C GLN A 110 26.46 4.32 -15.47
N LEU A 111 25.65 5.31 -15.85
CA LEU A 111 26.07 6.38 -16.76
C LEU A 111 27.18 7.25 -16.15
N LEU A 112 27.08 7.56 -14.85
CA LEU A 112 28.12 8.29 -14.15
C LEU A 112 29.44 7.50 -14.11
N ALA A 113 29.39 6.20 -13.79
CA ALA A 113 30.57 5.33 -13.81
C ALA A 113 31.20 5.21 -15.22
N GLN A 114 30.40 5.22 -16.28
CA GLN A 114 30.89 5.24 -17.66
C GLN A 114 31.55 6.59 -18.01
N THR A 115 31.01 7.70 -17.51
CA THR A 115 31.56 9.05 -17.72
C THR A 115 32.90 9.20 -17.00
N ASP A 116 33.02 8.72 -15.76
CA ASP A 116 34.28 8.72 -15.01
C ASP A 116 35.36 7.87 -15.72
N ALA A 117 34.97 6.81 -16.43
CA ALA A 117 35.87 6.01 -17.26
C ALA A 117 36.33 6.74 -18.55
N THR A 118 35.64 7.82 -18.95
CA THR A 118 35.89 8.56 -20.21
C THR A 118 36.85 9.75 -20.03
N GLY A 119 37.18 10.14 -18.79
CA GLY A 119 38.15 11.20 -18.47
C GLY A 119 37.59 12.27 -17.52
N PRO A 120 38.40 13.29 -17.14
CA PRO A 120 38.00 14.28 -16.15
C PRO A 120 36.77 15.09 -16.61
N THR A 121 35.77 15.19 -15.73
CA THR A 121 34.54 15.94 -15.98
C THR A 121 34.82 17.45 -16.06
N PRO A 122 34.33 18.16 -17.09
CA PRO A 122 34.55 19.60 -17.23
C PRO A 122 33.91 20.41 -16.09
N PRO A 123 34.45 21.59 -15.73
CA PRO A 123 33.81 22.48 -14.76
C PRO A 123 32.42 22.95 -15.25
N PRO A 124 31.46 23.24 -14.36
CA PRO A 124 30.13 23.74 -14.76
C PRO A 124 30.21 24.96 -15.67
N GLY A 125 29.47 24.96 -16.78
CA GLY A 125 29.44 26.07 -17.76
C GLY A 125 30.62 26.12 -18.73
N HIS A 126 31.53 25.13 -18.69
CA HIS A 126 32.63 25.03 -19.65
C HIS A 126 32.15 24.53 -21.02
N ARG A 127 32.77 24.99 -22.12
CA ARG A 127 32.35 24.61 -23.49
C ARG A 127 32.51 23.11 -23.76
N ASP A 128 33.42 22.44 -23.04
CA ASP A 128 33.70 21.01 -23.22
C ASP A 128 32.50 20.10 -22.91
N TRP A 129 31.50 20.62 -22.18
CA TRP A 129 30.21 19.95 -22.00
C TRP A 129 29.47 19.70 -23.33
N LEU A 130 29.74 20.51 -24.36
CA LEU A 130 29.12 20.37 -25.68
C LEU A 130 29.84 19.38 -26.60
N THR A 131 31.02 18.91 -26.20
CA THR A 131 31.88 17.98 -26.97
C THR A 131 31.98 16.60 -26.33
N LEU A 132 31.38 16.40 -25.15
CA LEU A 132 31.27 15.10 -24.51
C LEU A 132 30.25 14.23 -25.26
N ASP A 133 30.74 13.10 -25.77
CA ASP A 133 29.89 12.08 -26.37
C ASP A 133 29.41 11.14 -25.25
N LEU A 134 28.16 11.28 -24.83
CA LEU A 134 27.59 10.48 -23.76
C LEU A 134 27.06 9.16 -24.33
N PRO A 135 27.58 8.00 -23.91
CA PRO A 135 27.10 6.72 -24.42
C PRO A 135 25.62 6.50 -24.07
N GLY A 136 24.77 6.35 -25.10
CA GLY A 136 23.36 5.94 -24.94
C GLY A 136 22.30 7.05 -25.03
N LEU A 137 22.68 8.26 -25.43
CA LEU A 137 21.78 9.26 -26.04
C LEU A 137 21.79 9.12 -27.57
#